data_AF-A0A0C2JBA6-F1
#
_entry.id   AF-A0A0C2JBA6-F1
#
_cell.length_a   1.000
_cell.length_b   1.000
_cell.length_c   1.000
_cell.angle_alpha   90.00
_cell.angle_beta   90.00
_cell.angle_gamma   90.00
#
_symmetry.space_group_name_H-M   'P 1'
#
loop_
_entity.id
_entity.type
_entity.pdbx_description
1 polymer ?
#
loop_
_entity_poly.entity_id
_entity_poly.type
_entity_poly.pdbx_seq_one_letter_code
_entity_poly.pdbx_strand_id
1 'polypeptide(L)'
;MLTSDFSSFKKSVSNGIIVRVFMKILNLALDMLYLNRISSKVLGAANVRLGLLHNTLVGLVRDPFRKSLVTERYSKELLRLSLFCPGIGLGLGLIFVVFWLYVLGIPGESLEKSEYLFAVVVFALSAWLEICNEPMYLFLKTNDFIYTISLIDVVSQLTHIVIMLRILFKNSTIGIYDVCLLHFSRFFAMWISFIVATFMNVDTFRKVKYGAQDKSELIKSYFFQNIFHIFSNQGENFLINIIPWLKFGELGVYSIVFNLGSIIPHIFFAPIEESLYILCGRRSTDSIAQKRNFFATTFHSIQRVMLYFGCFAFIYGQMLSGIFFKIFFSSSTHSIDLLSQLMQQFATYILFLAINGPLEAFVYSSLNAKDVYKSTKTLVMVSGVHFSSLILLTTRLGVAGILYSNILVYCVRIYIS
;
A
#
# COMPACT_ATOMS: atom_id res chain seq x y z
N MET A 1 1.54 18.93 -34.61
CA MET A 1 1.11 17.57 -34.18
C MET A 1 1.64 17.21 -32.80
N LEU A 2 2.92 17.39 -32.47
CA LEU A 2 3.47 17.11 -31.12
C LEU A 2 2.89 17.96 -29.97
N THR A 3 2.38 19.17 -30.25
CA THR A 3 1.84 20.10 -29.24
C THR A 3 0.37 19.84 -28.88
N SER A 4 -0.43 19.28 -29.81
CA SER A 4 -1.82 18.86 -29.54
C SER A 4 -1.88 17.59 -28.69
N ASP A 5 -0.95 16.67 -28.87
CA ASP A 5 -0.87 15.43 -28.09
C ASP A 5 -0.36 15.70 -26.67
N PHE A 6 0.54 16.67 -26.49
CA PHE A 6 1.04 17.04 -25.16
C PHE A 6 -0.01 17.80 -24.32
N SER A 7 -0.84 18.63 -24.96
CA SER A 7 -1.93 19.34 -24.28
C SER A 7 -3.12 18.44 -23.95
N SER A 8 -3.46 17.48 -24.81
CA SER A 8 -4.47 16.46 -24.51
C SER A 8 -3.98 15.47 -23.43
N PHE A 9 -2.71 15.08 -23.45
CA PHE A 9 -2.06 14.30 -22.39
C PHE A 9 -2.06 15.06 -21.05
N LYS A 10 -1.65 16.33 -21.03
CA LYS A 10 -1.66 17.16 -19.82
C LYS A 10 -3.07 17.36 -19.27
N LYS A 11 -4.08 17.53 -20.13
CA LYS A 11 -5.50 17.68 -19.75
C LYS A 11 -6.08 16.36 -19.23
N SER A 12 -5.73 15.23 -19.84
CA SER A 12 -6.14 13.89 -19.39
C SER A 12 -5.48 13.49 -18.06
N VAL A 13 -4.19 13.76 -17.90
CA VAL A 13 -3.44 13.56 -16.65
C VAL A 13 -3.95 14.49 -15.55
N SER A 14 -4.18 15.77 -15.85
CA SER A 14 -4.74 16.73 -14.89
C SER A 14 -6.16 16.33 -14.45
N ASN A 15 -7.04 15.95 -15.38
CA ASN A 15 -8.40 15.51 -15.04
C ASN A 15 -8.39 14.18 -14.28
N GLY A 16 -7.50 13.25 -14.64
CA GLY A 16 -7.32 11.98 -13.92
C GLY A 16 -6.79 12.17 -12.51
N ILE A 17 -5.87 13.11 -12.29
CA ILE A 17 -5.38 13.48 -10.95
C ILE A 17 -6.49 14.10 -10.13
N ILE A 18 -7.26 15.05 -10.68
CA ILE A 18 -8.38 15.69 -9.98
C ILE A 18 -9.42 14.65 -9.56
N VAL A 19 -9.82 13.75 -10.47
CA VAL A 19 -10.77 12.67 -10.15
C VAL A 19 -10.22 11.74 -9.08
N ARG A 20 -8.93 11.38 -9.13
CA ARG A 20 -8.29 10.54 -8.10
C ARG A 20 -8.25 11.21 -6.73
N VAL A 21 -7.91 12.50 -6.68
CA VAL A 21 -7.91 13.29 -5.45
C VAL A 21 -9.33 13.40 -4.89
N PHE A 22 -10.30 13.73 -5.74
CA PHE A 22 -11.71 13.81 -5.36
C PHE A 22 -12.22 12.48 -4.79
N MET A 23 -11.97 11.35 -5.48
CA MET A 23 -12.34 10.03 -4.98
C MET A 23 -11.66 9.70 -3.64
N LYS A 24 -10.42 10.13 -3.45
CA LYS A 24 -9.69 9.91 -2.19
C LYS A 24 -10.28 10.72 -1.02
N ILE A 25 -10.70 11.96 -1.27
CA ILE A 25 -11.41 12.79 -0.28
C ILE A 25 -12.80 12.21 0.03
N LEU A 26 -13.54 11.79 -1.00
CA LEU A 26 -14.85 11.18 -0.83
C LEU A 26 -14.77 9.89 0.00
N ASN A 27 -13.80 9.03 -0.32
CA ASN A 27 -13.54 7.81 0.46
C ASN A 27 -13.19 8.15 1.90
N LEU A 28 -12.32 9.14 2.14
CA LEU A 28 -11.97 9.56 3.49
C LEU A 28 -13.20 9.99 4.30
N ALA A 29 -14.10 10.77 3.70
CA ALA A 29 -15.32 11.22 4.39
C ALA A 29 -16.22 10.04 4.77
N LEU A 30 -16.38 9.07 3.87
CA LEU A 30 -17.16 7.86 4.14
C LEU A 30 -16.47 6.96 5.16
N ASP A 31 -15.15 6.81 5.06
CA ASP A 31 -14.35 6.01 5.97
C ASP A 31 -14.51 6.55 7.39
N MET A 32 -14.48 7.87 7.59
CA MET A 32 -14.73 8.47 8.91
C MET A 32 -16.10 8.09 9.49
N LEU A 33 -17.15 8.05 8.66
CA LEU A 33 -18.49 7.61 9.11
C LEU A 33 -18.55 6.11 9.40
N TYR A 34 -17.86 5.31 8.60
CA TYR A 34 -17.75 3.86 8.75
C TYR A 34 -16.96 3.47 10.00
N LEU A 35 -15.84 4.15 10.24
CA LEU A 35 -14.98 3.95 11.39
C LEU A 35 -15.75 4.17 12.70
N ASN A 36 -16.68 5.13 12.75
CA ASN A 36 -17.51 5.36 13.94
C ASN A 36 -18.49 4.24 14.30
N ARG A 37 -18.74 3.29 13.40
CA ARG A 37 -19.74 2.23 13.60
C ARG A 37 -19.13 0.84 13.71
N ILE A 38 -17.83 0.71 13.48
CA ILE A 38 -17.10 -0.55 13.53
C ILE A 38 -16.26 -0.60 14.82
N SER A 39 -16.29 -1.72 15.52
CA SER A 39 -15.47 -1.87 16.72
C SER A 39 -13.98 -1.94 16.36
N SER A 40 -13.11 -1.39 17.22
CA SER A 40 -11.65 -1.46 17.01
C SER A 40 -11.15 -2.90 16.86
N LYS A 41 -11.81 -3.87 17.52
CA LYS A 41 -11.45 -5.28 17.47
C LYS A 41 -11.66 -5.89 16.07
N VAL A 42 -12.84 -5.65 15.47
CA VAL A 42 -13.16 -6.08 14.11
C VAL A 42 -12.23 -5.39 13.12
N LEU A 43 -11.95 -4.10 13.33
CA LEU A 43 -11.08 -3.33 12.45
C LEU A 43 -9.61 -3.80 12.50
N GLY A 44 -9.09 -4.13 13.69
CA GLY A 44 -7.76 -4.72 13.84
C GLY A 44 -7.68 -6.08 13.14
N ALA A 45 -8.68 -6.94 13.29
CA ALA A 45 -8.72 -8.21 12.58
C ALA A 45 -8.79 -8.02 11.05
N ALA A 46 -9.65 -7.12 10.57
CA ALA A 46 -9.83 -6.86 9.14
C ALA A 46 -8.59 -6.22 8.49
N ASN A 47 -8.11 -5.10 9.01
CA ASN A 47 -7.06 -4.32 8.34
C ASN A 47 -5.66 -4.88 8.59
N VAL A 48 -5.35 -5.28 9.83
CA VAL A 48 -3.99 -5.70 10.20
C VAL A 48 -3.75 -7.16 9.85
N ARG A 49 -4.76 -8.03 10.00
CA ARG A 49 -4.59 -9.47 9.83
C ARG A 49 -5.11 -10.03 8.52
N LEU A 50 -6.36 -9.74 8.18
CA LEU A 50 -6.96 -10.19 6.92
C LEU A 50 -6.44 -9.38 5.73
N GLY A 51 -6.17 -8.08 5.93
CA GLY A 51 -5.47 -7.24 4.96
C GLY A 51 -4.06 -7.77 4.66
N LEU A 52 -3.33 -8.26 5.67
CA LEU A 52 -2.03 -8.91 5.47
C LEU A 52 -2.16 -10.18 4.62
N LEU A 53 -3.16 -11.04 4.87
CA LEU A 53 -3.44 -12.23 4.05
C LEU A 53 -3.63 -11.84 2.58
N HIS A 54 -4.52 -10.89 2.33
CA HIS A 54 -4.84 -10.43 0.99
C HIS A 54 -3.61 -9.85 0.28
N ASN A 55 -2.92 -8.91 0.92
CA ASN A 55 -1.74 -8.26 0.34
C ASN A 55 -0.58 -9.23 0.10
N THR A 56 -0.38 -10.20 1.00
CA THR A 56 0.66 -11.23 0.84
C THR A 56 0.33 -12.13 -0.35
N LEU A 57 -0.91 -12.63 -0.45
CA LEU A 57 -1.31 -13.54 -1.52
C LEU A 57 -1.21 -12.87 -2.89
N VAL A 58 -1.80 -11.67 -3.02
CA VAL A 58 -1.75 -10.90 -4.27
C VAL A 58 -0.31 -10.55 -4.61
N GLY A 59 0.45 -9.98 -3.69
CA GLY A 59 1.83 -9.55 -3.92
C GLY A 59 2.74 -10.70 -4.35
N LEU A 60 2.60 -11.89 -3.76
CA LEU A 60 3.45 -13.03 -4.05
C LEU A 60 3.23 -13.59 -5.46
N VAL A 61 1.99 -13.61 -5.93
CA VAL A 61 1.66 -14.13 -7.26
C VAL A 61 1.85 -13.06 -8.34
N ARG A 62 1.44 -11.82 -8.09
CA ARG A 62 1.31 -10.78 -9.09
C ARG A 62 2.60 -10.04 -9.42
N ASP A 63 3.32 -9.62 -8.38
CA ASP A 63 4.42 -8.67 -8.53
C ASP A 63 5.57 -9.19 -9.42
N PRO A 64 5.91 -10.50 -9.44
CA PRO A 64 6.90 -11.02 -10.37
C PRO A 64 6.53 -10.79 -11.84
N PHE A 65 5.25 -11.01 -12.20
CA PHE A 65 4.77 -10.81 -13.57
C PHE A 65 4.77 -9.32 -13.94
N ARG A 66 4.29 -8.46 -13.05
CA ARG A 66 4.28 -7.01 -13.31
C ARG A 66 5.70 -6.43 -13.41
N LYS A 67 6.65 -6.91 -12.61
CA LYS A 67 8.07 -6.52 -12.71
C LYS A 67 8.67 -6.97 -14.05
N SER A 68 8.43 -8.22 -14.46
CA SER A 68 8.93 -8.73 -15.74
C SER A 68 8.39 -7.96 -16.95
N LEU A 69 7.16 -7.47 -16.90
CA LEU A 69 6.57 -6.62 -17.93
C LEU A 69 7.27 -5.25 -18.08
N VAL A 70 7.81 -4.70 -16.99
CA VAL A 70 8.50 -3.39 -17.03
C VAL A 70 9.90 -3.53 -17.60
N THR A 71 10.62 -4.60 -17.23
CA THR A 71 11.99 -4.84 -17.68
C THR A 71 12.04 -5.28 -19.14
N GLU A 72 11.04 -6.04 -19.58
CA GLU A 72 10.96 -6.50 -20.96
C GLU A 72 9.71 -5.96 -21.64
N ARG A 73 9.88 -5.30 -22.80
CA ARG A 73 8.74 -4.96 -23.66
C ARG A 73 7.97 -6.25 -23.97
N TYR A 74 6.65 -6.20 -23.74
CA TYR A 74 5.66 -7.28 -23.91
C TYR A 74 6.16 -8.54 -24.63
N SER A 75 6.25 -9.64 -23.90
CA SER A 75 6.40 -10.96 -24.49
C SER A 75 5.07 -11.72 -24.40
N LYS A 76 4.68 -12.38 -25.49
CA LYS A 76 3.45 -13.19 -25.54
C LYS A 76 3.54 -14.44 -24.67
N GLU A 77 4.76 -14.85 -24.36
CA GLU A 77 5.06 -15.89 -23.40
C GLU A 77 4.74 -15.46 -21.96
N LEU A 78 5.02 -14.21 -21.58
CA LEU A 78 4.61 -13.66 -20.28
C LEU A 78 3.09 -13.75 -20.09
N LEU A 79 2.32 -13.46 -21.14
CA LEU A 79 0.86 -13.61 -21.12
C LEU A 79 0.42 -15.07 -21.02
N ARG A 80 1.14 -16.03 -21.63
CA ARG A 80 0.87 -17.46 -21.44
C ARG A 80 1.14 -17.89 -20.00
N LEU A 81 2.27 -17.47 -19.46
CA LEU A 81 2.69 -17.83 -18.11
C LEU A 81 1.76 -17.22 -17.06
N SER A 82 1.22 -16.02 -17.31
CA SER A 82 0.26 -15.41 -16.39
C SER A 82 -1.09 -16.13 -16.33
N LEU A 83 -1.46 -16.94 -17.34
CA LEU A 83 -2.65 -17.80 -17.27
C LEU A 83 -2.56 -18.85 -16.16
N PHE A 84 -1.35 -19.13 -15.63
CA PHE A 84 -1.18 -19.99 -14.45
C PHE A 84 -1.39 -19.23 -13.13
N CYS A 85 -1.42 -17.88 -13.12
CA CYS A 85 -1.64 -17.08 -11.92
C CYS A 85 -2.89 -17.49 -11.13
N PRO A 86 -4.09 -17.70 -11.74
CA PRO A 86 -5.27 -18.15 -11.02
C PRO A 86 -5.06 -19.49 -10.30
N GLY A 87 -4.36 -20.44 -10.93
CA GLY A 87 -4.08 -21.75 -10.34
C GLY A 87 -3.07 -21.66 -9.18
N ILE A 88 -1.98 -20.90 -9.39
CA ILE A 88 -0.97 -20.64 -8.36
C ILE A 88 -1.60 -19.90 -7.17
N GLY A 89 -2.42 -18.89 -7.43
CA GLY A 89 -3.15 -18.13 -6.41
C GLY A 89 -4.13 -18.99 -5.62
N LEU A 90 -4.81 -19.94 -6.26
CA LEU A 90 -5.69 -20.88 -5.55
C LEU A 90 -4.90 -21.80 -4.63
N GLY A 91 -3.82 -22.40 -5.13
CA GLY A 91 -2.96 -23.29 -4.35
C GLY A 91 -2.35 -22.59 -3.13
N LEU A 92 -1.76 -21.41 -3.33
CA LEU A 92 -1.22 -20.59 -2.24
C LEU A 92 -2.31 -20.07 -1.31
N GLY A 93 -3.49 -19.72 -1.84
CA GLY A 93 -4.64 -19.28 -1.07
C GLY A 93 -5.07 -20.35 -0.06
N LEU A 94 -5.15 -21.61 -0.48
CA LEU A 94 -5.46 -22.73 0.42
C LEU A 94 -4.40 -22.89 1.52
N ILE A 95 -3.11 -22.81 1.16
CA ILE A 95 -1.99 -22.89 2.12
C ILE A 95 -2.08 -21.74 3.13
N PHE A 96 -2.33 -20.51 2.68
CA PHE A 96 -2.43 -19.36 3.55
C PHE A 96 -3.68 -19.38 4.40
N VAL A 97 -4.83 -19.87 3.92
CA VAL A 97 -6.01 -20.07 4.77
C VAL A 97 -5.68 -21.01 5.93
N VAL A 98 -5.01 -22.14 5.66
CA VAL A 98 -4.57 -23.07 6.72
C VAL A 98 -3.60 -22.38 7.67
N PHE A 99 -2.59 -21.66 7.15
CA PHE A 99 -1.63 -20.93 7.98
C PHE A 99 -2.30 -19.89 8.88
N TRP A 100 -3.24 -19.09 8.35
CA TRP A 100 -3.93 -18.05 9.10
C TRP A 100 -4.87 -18.59 10.17
N LEU A 101 -5.45 -19.77 9.96
CA LEU A 101 -6.35 -20.42 10.91
C LEU A 101 -5.58 -21.15 12.02
N TYR A 102 -4.52 -21.87 11.67
CA TYR A 102 -3.85 -22.79 12.60
C TYR A 102 -2.54 -22.27 13.17
N VAL A 103 -1.73 -21.56 12.38
CA VAL A 103 -0.41 -21.07 12.85
C VAL A 103 -0.54 -19.74 13.56
N LEU A 104 -1.22 -18.77 12.92
CA LEU A 104 -1.44 -17.47 13.56
C LEU A 104 -2.56 -17.51 14.61
N GLY A 105 -3.40 -18.56 14.62
CA GLY A 105 -4.43 -18.84 15.64
C GLY A 105 -5.58 -17.82 15.71
N ILE A 106 -6.75 -18.21 16.22
CA ILE A 106 -7.89 -17.26 16.29
C ILE A 106 -7.55 -16.10 17.24
N PRO A 107 -7.80 -14.84 16.88
CA PRO A 107 -7.60 -13.72 17.80
C PRO A 107 -8.55 -13.86 19.01
N GLY A 108 -8.01 -14.31 20.14
CA GLY A 108 -8.75 -14.88 21.27
C GLY A 108 -9.72 -13.98 22.05
N GLU A 109 -9.92 -12.73 21.64
CA GLU A 109 -10.78 -11.76 22.34
C GLU A 109 -11.75 -10.98 21.42
N SER A 110 -11.78 -11.23 20.11
CA SER A 110 -12.41 -10.30 19.15
C SER A 110 -13.55 -10.84 18.31
N LEU A 111 -13.54 -12.10 17.91
CA LEU A 111 -14.47 -12.64 16.93
C LEU A 111 -14.84 -14.07 17.30
N GLU A 112 -16.09 -14.46 17.02
CA GLU A 112 -16.44 -15.87 17.10
C GLU A 112 -15.62 -16.69 16.08
N LYS A 113 -15.36 -17.95 16.39
CA LYS A 113 -14.58 -18.83 15.51
C LYS A 113 -15.19 -18.96 14.11
N SER A 114 -16.53 -19.02 14.03
CA SER A 114 -17.32 -19.08 12.79
C SER A 114 -17.13 -17.81 11.95
N GLU A 115 -17.27 -16.65 12.59
CA GLU A 115 -17.09 -15.33 11.99
C GLU A 115 -15.68 -15.13 11.43
N TYR A 116 -14.66 -15.49 12.21
CA TYR A 116 -13.28 -15.37 11.78
C TYR A 116 -12.96 -16.31 10.60
N LEU A 117 -13.43 -17.56 10.65
CA LEU A 117 -13.25 -18.52 9.56
C LEU A 117 -13.89 -18.01 8.26
N PHE A 118 -15.13 -17.51 8.34
CA PHE A 118 -15.80 -16.91 7.19
C PHE A 118 -14.98 -15.76 6.61
N ALA A 119 -14.48 -14.86 7.47
CA ALA A 119 -13.72 -13.71 7.04
C ALA A 119 -12.40 -14.08 6.36
N VAL A 120 -11.66 -15.07 6.89
CA VAL A 120 -10.43 -15.58 6.26
C VAL A 120 -10.71 -16.12 4.86
N VAL A 121 -11.76 -16.91 4.69
CA VAL A 121 -12.13 -17.48 3.38
C VAL A 121 -12.54 -16.38 2.39
N VAL A 122 -13.35 -15.41 2.82
CA VAL A 122 -13.81 -14.33 1.94
C VAL A 122 -12.65 -13.42 1.52
N PHE A 123 -11.72 -13.08 2.41
CA PHE A 123 -10.53 -12.29 2.05
C PHE A 123 -9.60 -13.06 1.11
N ALA A 124 -9.39 -14.36 1.34
CA ALA A 124 -8.62 -15.21 0.43
C ALA A 124 -9.28 -15.32 -0.96
N LEU A 125 -10.60 -15.49 -1.01
CA LEU A 125 -11.37 -15.52 -2.25
C LEU A 125 -11.30 -14.17 -2.99
N SER A 126 -11.39 -13.05 -2.26
CA SER A 126 -11.26 -11.70 -2.82
C SER A 126 -9.88 -11.49 -3.44
N ALA A 127 -8.82 -11.92 -2.74
CA ALA A 127 -7.45 -11.89 -3.24
C ALA A 127 -7.28 -12.78 -4.49
N TRP A 128 -7.89 -13.96 -4.50
CA TRP A 128 -7.89 -14.84 -5.65
C TRP A 128 -8.60 -14.24 -6.88
N LEU A 129 -9.73 -13.56 -6.69
CA LEU A 129 -10.41 -12.83 -7.77
C LEU A 129 -9.54 -11.72 -8.34
N GLU A 130 -8.79 -11.00 -7.50
CA GLU A 130 -7.83 -10.00 -7.98
C GLU A 130 -6.69 -10.66 -8.79
N ILE A 131 -6.16 -11.79 -8.33
CA ILE A 131 -5.14 -12.56 -9.08
C ILE A 131 -5.68 -13.05 -10.42
N CYS A 132 -6.96 -13.42 -10.50
CA CYS A 132 -7.60 -13.81 -11.75
C CYS A 132 -7.60 -12.71 -12.81
N ASN A 133 -7.47 -11.45 -12.40
CA ASN A 133 -7.39 -10.32 -13.33
C ASN A 133 -6.03 -10.17 -13.98
N GLU A 134 -4.96 -10.80 -13.47
CA GLU A 134 -3.60 -10.54 -13.95
C GLU A 134 -3.37 -10.81 -15.44
N PRO A 135 -3.85 -11.91 -16.05
CA PRO A 135 -3.74 -12.09 -17.49
C PRO A 135 -4.39 -10.95 -18.28
N MET A 136 -5.56 -10.51 -17.82
CA MET A 136 -6.40 -9.48 -18.44
C MET A 136 -5.74 -8.10 -18.31
N TYR A 137 -5.23 -7.81 -17.11
CA TYR A 137 -4.47 -6.61 -16.82
C TYR A 137 -3.22 -6.52 -17.69
N LEU A 138 -2.42 -7.59 -17.76
CA LEU A 138 -1.21 -7.62 -18.60
C LEU A 138 -1.57 -7.40 -20.07
N PHE A 139 -2.60 -8.09 -20.59
CA PHE A 139 -3.09 -7.89 -21.96
C PHE A 139 -3.49 -6.43 -22.23
N LEU A 140 -4.30 -5.82 -21.37
CA LEU A 140 -4.74 -4.44 -21.55
C LEU A 140 -3.55 -3.46 -21.47
N LYS A 141 -2.64 -3.69 -20.52
CA LYS A 141 -1.48 -2.83 -20.30
C LYS A 141 -0.51 -2.87 -21.47
N THR A 142 -0.34 -4.02 -22.10
CA THR A 142 0.60 -4.23 -23.21
C THR A 142 0.11 -3.67 -24.54
N ASN A 143 -1.21 -3.49 -24.67
CA ASN A 143 -1.84 -2.86 -25.83
C ASN A 143 -2.18 -1.39 -25.55
N ASP A 144 -1.54 -0.77 -24.56
CA ASP A 144 -1.71 0.65 -24.19
C ASP A 144 -3.14 1.08 -23.84
N PHE A 145 -4.01 0.15 -23.41
CA PHE A 145 -5.37 0.44 -22.91
C PHE A 145 -5.37 0.99 -21.47
N ILE A 146 -4.51 1.97 -21.20
CA ILE A 146 -4.30 2.55 -19.87
C ILE A 146 -5.57 3.22 -19.34
N TYR A 147 -6.37 3.82 -20.23
CA TYR A 147 -7.64 4.43 -19.88
C TYR A 147 -8.67 3.38 -19.41
N THR A 148 -8.77 2.24 -20.10
CA THR A 148 -9.66 1.13 -19.72
C THR A 148 -9.31 0.58 -18.35
N ILE A 149 -8.02 0.38 -18.06
CA ILE A 149 -7.56 -0.03 -16.73
C ILE A 149 -7.98 0.98 -15.67
N SER A 150 -7.78 2.28 -15.94
CA SER A 150 -8.16 3.35 -15.01
C SER A 150 -9.68 3.41 -14.78
N LEU A 151 -10.49 3.15 -15.82
CA LEU A 151 -11.95 3.07 -15.70
C LEU A 151 -12.39 1.88 -14.83
N ILE A 152 -11.75 0.72 -14.97
CA ILE A 152 -12.04 -0.47 -14.15
C ILE A 152 -11.81 -0.16 -12.67
N ASP A 153 -10.70 0.50 -12.34
CA ASP A 153 -10.41 0.93 -10.96
C ASP A 153 -11.49 1.87 -10.42
N VAL A 154 -11.97 2.82 -11.25
CA VAL A 154 -13.05 3.75 -10.87
C VAL A 154 -14.37 3.00 -10.65
N VAL A 155 -14.74 2.06 -11.51
CA VAL A 155 -15.96 1.26 -11.36
C VAL A 155 -15.93 0.41 -10.08
N SER A 156 -14.79 -0.23 -9.81
CA SER A 156 -14.59 -0.99 -8.57
C SER A 156 -14.70 -0.09 -7.33
N GLN A 157 -14.13 1.12 -7.38
CA GLN A 157 -14.21 2.09 -6.29
C GLN A 157 -15.64 2.61 -6.07
N LEU A 158 -16.37 2.91 -7.15
CA LEU A 158 -17.76 3.33 -7.07
C LEU A 158 -18.63 2.22 -6.47
N THR A 159 -18.39 0.97 -6.84
CA THR A 159 -19.08 -0.18 -6.24
C THR A 159 -18.84 -0.25 -4.73
N HIS A 160 -17.59 -0.08 -4.29
CA HIS A 160 -17.26 -0.02 -2.87
C HIS A 160 -18.03 1.10 -2.17
N ILE A 161 -18.05 2.31 -2.72
CA ILE A 161 -18.77 3.47 -2.16
C ILE A 161 -20.28 3.17 -2.04
N VAL A 162 -20.90 2.62 -3.08
CA VAL A 162 -22.35 2.32 -3.09
C VAL A 162 -22.69 1.26 -2.04
N ILE A 163 -21.91 0.19 -1.93
CA ILE A 163 -22.13 -0.86 -0.93
C ILE A 163 -21.89 -0.35 0.48
N MET A 164 -20.85 0.46 0.68
CA MET A 164 -20.54 1.10 1.95
C MET A 164 -21.70 2.02 2.40
N LEU A 165 -22.21 2.87 1.51
CA LEU A 165 -23.38 3.70 1.78
C LEU A 165 -24.60 2.85 2.15
N ARG A 166 -24.85 1.76 1.43
CA ARG A 166 -25.95 0.84 1.74
C ARG A 166 -25.81 0.23 3.14
N ILE A 167 -24.61 -0.18 3.53
CA ILE A 167 -24.31 -0.71 4.88
C ILE A 167 -24.55 0.39 5.92
N LEU A 168 -24.06 1.61 5.68
CA LEU A 168 -24.24 2.76 6.57
C LEU A 168 -25.71 3.17 6.72
N PHE A 169 -26.54 3.06 5.68
CA PHE A 169 -27.97 3.37 5.81
C PHE A 169 -28.75 2.26 6.53
N LYS A 170 -28.35 1.00 6.36
CA LYS A 170 -29.09 -0.15 6.88
C LYS A 170 -28.72 -0.51 8.32
N ASN A 171 -27.43 -0.48 8.65
CA ASN A 171 -26.91 -1.02 9.90
C ASN A 171 -26.40 0.13 10.80
N SER A 172 -26.81 0.10 12.07
CA SER A 172 -26.31 1.03 13.10
C SER A 172 -24.91 0.66 13.61
N THR A 173 -24.59 -0.64 13.64
CA THR A 173 -23.29 -1.20 13.99
C THR A 173 -22.78 -2.07 12.85
N ILE A 174 -21.47 -2.02 12.60
CA ILE A 174 -20.82 -2.72 11.48
C ILE A 174 -20.05 -3.91 12.03
N GLY A 175 -20.46 -5.10 11.61
CA GLY A 175 -19.81 -6.37 11.96
C GLY A 175 -18.81 -6.83 10.92
N ILE A 176 -18.11 -7.93 11.20
CA ILE A 176 -17.13 -8.51 10.26
C ILE A 176 -17.76 -8.94 8.94
N TYR A 177 -19.02 -9.39 8.95
CA TYR A 177 -19.74 -9.79 7.73
C TYR A 177 -19.93 -8.61 6.77
N ASP A 178 -20.24 -7.43 7.30
CA ASP A 178 -20.36 -6.21 6.50
C ASP A 178 -19.01 -5.82 5.88
N VAL A 179 -17.93 -5.95 6.65
CA VAL A 179 -16.56 -5.73 6.15
C VAL A 179 -16.23 -6.71 5.02
N CYS A 180 -16.56 -7.99 5.19
CA CYS A 180 -16.35 -9.02 4.19
C CYS A 180 -17.13 -8.75 2.91
N LEU A 181 -18.40 -8.34 3.03
CA LEU A 181 -19.25 -7.96 1.90
C LEU A 181 -18.67 -6.76 1.15
N LEU A 182 -18.24 -5.73 1.88
CA LEU A 182 -17.63 -4.53 1.31
C LEU A 182 -16.34 -4.88 0.55
N HIS A 183 -15.46 -5.66 1.17
CA HIS A 183 -14.21 -6.10 0.55
C HIS A 183 -14.46 -6.97 -0.68
N PHE A 184 -15.28 -8.00 -0.57
CA PHE A 184 -15.56 -8.92 -1.68
C PHE A 184 -16.22 -8.24 -2.87
N SER A 185 -17.23 -7.39 -2.62
CA SER A 185 -17.98 -6.70 -3.69
C SER A 185 -17.08 -5.82 -4.57
N ARG A 186 -16.09 -5.15 -3.97
CA ARG A 186 -15.08 -4.36 -4.70
C ARG A 186 -14.30 -5.21 -5.69
N PHE A 187 -13.72 -6.32 -5.24
CA PHE A 187 -12.86 -7.17 -6.07
C PHE A 187 -13.67 -8.00 -7.08
N PHE A 188 -14.89 -8.38 -6.73
CA PHE A 188 -15.82 -9.01 -7.65
C PHE A 188 -16.22 -8.08 -8.81
N ALA A 189 -16.55 -6.81 -8.52
CA ALA A 189 -16.83 -5.82 -9.54
C ALA A 189 -15.61 -5.54 -10.44
N MET A 190 -14.41 -5.49 -9.84
CA MET A 190 -13.16 -5.38 -10.59
C MET A 190 -12.98 -6.55 -11.55
N TRP A 191 -13.22 -7.78 -11.07
CA TRP A 191 -13.09 -9.00 -11.87
C TRP A 191 -14.04 -9.04 -13.06
N ILE A 192 -15.32 -8.74 -12.85
CA ILE A 192 -16.30 -8.62 -13.94
C ILE A 192 -15.87 -7.54 -14.94
N SER A 193 -15.39 -6.39 -14.46
CA SER A 193 -15.01 -5.28 -15.33
C SER A 193 -13.82 -5.63 -16.23
N PHE A 194 -12.83 -6.37 -15.72
CA PHE A 194 -11.73 -6.90 -16.54
C PHE A 194 -12.22 -7.90 -17.59
N ILE A 195 -13.16 -8.78 -17.21
CA ILE A 195 -13.82 -9.72 -18.12
C ILE A 195 -14.49 -8.97 -19.28
N VAL A 196 -15.36 -8.02 -18.98
CA VAL A 196 -16.06 -7.22 -19.99
C VAL A 196 -15.06 -6.47 -20.89
N ALA A 197 -14.05 -5.81 -20.31
CA ALA A 197 -13.04 -5.08 -21.05
C ALA A 197 -12.23 -5.97 -22.01
N THR A 198 -11.91 -7.19 -21.61
CA THR A 198 -11.19 -8.14 -22.46
C THR A 198 -12.11 -8.70 -23.55
N PHE A 199 -13.38 -8.98 -23.22
CA PHE A 199 -14.38 -9.41 -24.19
C PHE A 199 -14.61 -8.39 -25.31
N MET A 200 -14.66 -7.10 -24.97
CA MET A 200 -14.76 -6.02 -25.98
C MET A 200 -13.54 -5.94 -26.92
N ASN A 201 -12.41 -6.55 -26.55
CA ASN A 201 -11.15 -6.52 -27.30
C ASN A 201 -10.69 -7.92 -27.74
N VAL A 202 -11.62 -8.88 -27.88
CA VAL A 202 -11.32 -10.31 -28.18
C VAL A 202 -10.56 -10.50 -29.48
N ASP A 203 -10.82 -9.70 -30.51
CA ASP A 203 -10.10 -9.83 -31.79
C ASP A 203 -8.61 -9.53 -31.64
N THR A 204 -8.28 -8.55 -30.81
CA THR A 204 -6.91 -8.20 -30.44
C THR A 204 -6.29 -9.29 -29.56
N PHE A 205 -7.09 -9.89 -28.67
CA PHE A 205 -6.67 -11.01 -27.83
C PHE A 205 -6.37 -12.29 -28.64
N ARG A 206 -7.15 -12.60 -29.68
CA ARG A 206 -6.96 -13.79 -30.53
C ARG A 206 -5.80 -13.68 -31.50
N LYS A 207 -5.42 -12.47 -31.94
CA LYS A 207 -4.33 -12.24 -32.91
C LYS A 207 -2.92 -12.39 -32.32
N VAL A 208 -2.80 -12.81 -31.06
CA VAL A 208 -1.54 -12.95 -30.34
C VAL A 208 -0.73 -14.16 -30.84
N LYS A 209 0.13 -13.96 -31.87
CA LYS A 209 1.05 -15.00 -32.39
C LYS A 209 2.20 -15.37 -31.45
N TYR A 210 2.29 -16.60 -30.95
CA TYR A 210 3.27 -16.98 -29.95
C TYR A 210 4.71 -17.12 -30.47
N GLY A 211 5.67 -16.53 -29.74
CA GLY A 211 7.11 -16.70 -29.95
C GLY A 211 7.68 -17.84 -29.11
N ALA A 212 8.83 -18.36 -29.51
CA ALA A 212 9.45 -19.59 -28.98
C ALA A 212 10.57 -19.38 -27.95
N GLN A 213 10.78 -18.16 -27.46
CA GLN A 213 11.74 -17.97 -26.35
C GLN A 213 11.14 -18.54 -25.06
N ASP A 214 12.00 -19.08 -24.20
CA ASP A 214 11.65 -19.57 -22.86
C ASP A 214 12.18 -18.56 -21.83
N LYS A 215 11.27 -17.77 -21.28
CA LYS A 215 11.51 -16.72 -20.27
C LYS A 215 11.08 -17.19 -18.88
N SER A 216 10.83 -18.48 -18.70
CA SER A 216 10.44 -19.04 -17.41
C SER A 216 11.51 -18.83 -16.33
N GLU A 217 12.80 -18.86 -16.68
CA GLU A 217 13.91 -18.61 -15.74
C GLU A 217 13.91 -17.19 -15.16
N LEU A 218 13.52 -16.20 -15.98
CA LEU A 218 13.44 -14.82 -15.54
C LEU A 218 12.28 -14.62 -14.56
N ILE A 219 11.11 -15.20 -14.85
CA ILE A 219 9.96 -15.14 -13.94
C ILE A 219 10.25 -15.88 -12.63
N LYS A 220 10.91 -17.05 -12.70
CA LYS A 220 11.39 -17.76 -11.50
C LYS A 220 12.32 -16.89 -10.66
N SER A 221 13.27 -16.21 -11.30
CA SER A 221 14.20 -15.29 -10.62
C SER A 221 13.46 -14.14 -9.93
N TYR A 222 12.52 -13.49 -10.63
CA TYR A 222 11.70 -12.44 -10.04
C TYR A 222 10.79 -12.96 -8.94
N PHE A 223 10.28 -14.18 -9.04
CA PHE A 223 9.45 -14.80 -8.01
C PHE A 223 10.24 -14.99 -6.71
N PHE A 224 11.45 -15.59 -6.78
CA PHE A 224 12.30 -15.73 -5.61
C PHE A 224 12.73 -14.38 -5.02
N GLN A 225 13.12 -13.43 -5.88
CA GLN A 225 13.43 -12.07 -5.43
C GLN A 225 12.23 -11.41 -4.73
N ASN A 226 11.01 -11.67 -5.21
CA ASN A 226 9.81 -11.10 -4.66
C ASN A 226 9.46 -11.62 -3.26
N ILE A 227 9.79 -12.89 -2.95
CA ILE A 227 9.63 -13.44 -1.59
C ILE A 227 10.44 -12.62 -0.58
N PHE A 228 11.71 -12.35 -0.87
CA PHE A 228 12.57 -11.52 0.00
C PHE A 228 12.04 -10.08 0.09
N HIS A 229 11.54 -9.54 -1.01
CA HIS A 229 10.96 -8.20 -1.05
C HIS A 229 9.70 -8.09 -0.17
N ILE A 230 8.81 -9.09 -0.21
CA ILE A 230 7.61 -9.14 0.64
C ILE A 230 8.02 -9.20 2.11
N PHE A 231 9.00 -10.04 2.46
CA PHE A 231 9.46 -10.12 3.85
C PHE A 231 10.06 -8.79 4.34
N SER A 232 10.85 -8.11 3.51
CA SER A 232 11.43 -6.81 3.88
C SER A 232 10.40 -5.70 4.01
N ASN A 233 9.34 -5.71 3.19
CA ASN A 233 8.34 -4.64 3.18
C ASN A 233 7.16 -4.88 4.12
N GLN A 234 6.74 -6.14 4.30
CA GLN A 234 5.61 -6.52 5.14
C GLN A 234 6.04 -7.22 6.43
N GLY A 235 7.34 -7.38 6.67
CA GLY A 235 7.87 -8.08 7.85
C GLY A 235 7.40 -7.49 9.18
N GLU A 236 7.27 -6.16 9.26
CA GLU A 236 6.66 -5.49 10.43
C GLU A 236 5.22 -5.97 10.66
N ASN A 237 4.39 -5.99 9.61
CA ASN A 237 3.01 -6.46 9.71
C ASN A 237 2.93 -7.94 10.10
N PHE A 238 3.85 -8.78 9.61
CA PHE A 238 3.96 -10.17 10.06
C PHE A 238 4.29 -10.25 11.56
N LEU A 239 5.27 -9.48 12.03
CA LEU A 239 5.66 -9.45 13.44
C LEU A 239 4.51 -8.98 14.32
N ILE A 240 3.82 -7.90 13.95
CA ILE A 240 2.65 -7.38 14.68
C ILE A 240 1.57 -8.46 14.87
N ASN A 241 1.37 -9.33 13.89
CA ASN A 241 0.37 -10.41 13.96
C ASN A 241 0.82 -11.65 14.76
N ILE A 242 2.13 -11.82 14.98
CA ILE A 242 2.70 -12.95 15.74
C ILE A 242 2.92 -12.57 17.21
N ILE A 243 3.16 -11.28 17.49
CA ILE A 243 3.43 -10.78 18.84
C ILE A 243 2.17 -10.90 19.73
N PRO A 244 2.21 -11.71 20.81
CA PRO A 244 1.01 -12.02 21.60
C PRO A 244 0.55 -10.88 22.53
N TRP A 245 1.43 -9.94 22.89
CA TRP A 245 1.07 -8.81 23.76
C TRP A 245 0.38 -7.66 23.03
N LEU A 246 0.32 -7.67 21.70
CA LEU A 246 -0.38 -6.66 20.91
C LEU A 246 -1.84 -7.08 20.72
N LYS A 247 -2.76 -6.37 21.37
CA LYS A 247 -4.19 -6.67 21.31
C LYS A 247 -4.81 -6.13 20.02
N PHE A 248 -5.68 -6.93 19.38
CA PHE A 248 -6.38 -6.54 18.15
C PHE A 248 -7.23 -5.27 18.30
N GLY A 249 -7.77 -5.00 19.49
CA GLY A 249 -8.48 -3.74 19.77
C GLY A 249 -7.58 -2.53 19.61
N GLU A 250 -6.37 -2.56 20.16
CA GLU A 250 -5.39 -1.47 20.04
C GLU A 250 -4.83 -1.37 18.61
N LEU A 251 -4.61 -2.51 17.95
CA LEU A 251 -4.19 -2.56 16.54
C LEU A 251 -5.22 -1.97 15.58
N GLY A 252 -6.51 -2.10 15.89
CA GLY A 252 -7.56 -1.39 15.16
C GLY A 252 -7.44 0.12 15.32
N VAL A 253 -7.26 0.60 16.55
CA VAL A 253 -7.04 2.04 16.81
C VAL A 253 -5.80 2.55 16.09
N TYR A 254 -4.71 1.79 16.08
CA TYR A 254 -3.51 2.10 15.29
C TYR A 254 -3.77 2.12 13.80
N SER A 255 -4.52 1.16 13.26
CA SER A 255 -4.85 1.15 11.83
C SER A 255 -5.66 2.38 11.42
N ILE A 256 -6.56 2.87 12.27
CA ILE A 256 -7.28 4.14 12.05
C ILE A 256 -6.28 5.30 11.94
N VAL A 257 -5.40 5.44 12.93
CA VAL A 257 -4.41 6.53 12.96
C VAL A 257 -3.46 6.44 11.78
N PHE A 258 -2.98 5.25 11.44
CA PHE A 258 -2.07 5.02 10.31
C PHE A 258 -2.73 5.38 8.98
N ASN A 259 -4.00 4.97 8.77
CA ASN A 259 -4.74 5.28 7.55
C ASN A 259 -5.05 6.77 7.41
N LEU A 260 -5.39 7.46 8.50
CA LEU A 260 -5.65 8.90 8.50
C LEU A 260 -4.36 9.72 8.38
N GLY A 261 -3.34 9.34 9.16
CA GLY A 261 -2.06 10.05 9.23
C GLY A 261 -1.24 9.92 7.94
N SER A 262 -1.27 8.76 7.27
CA SER A 262 -0.51 8.53 6.04
C SER A 262 -1.01 9.32 4.83
N ILE A 263 -2.20 9.93 4.92
CA ILE A 263 -2.78 10.76 3.84
C ILE A 263 -1.85 11.92 3.49
N ILE A 264 -1.31 12.60 4.51
CA ILE A 264 -0.44 13.77 4.31
C ILE A 264 0.84 13.36 3.54
N PRO A 265 1.63 12.37 3.99
CA PRO A 265 2.75 11.86 3.21
C PRO A 265 2.40 11.44 1.79
N HIS A 266 1.27 10.76 1.58
CA HIS A 266 0.88 10.29 0.26
C HIS A 266 0.47 11.40 -0.71
N ILE A 267 -0.17 12.46 -0.23
CA ILE A 267 -0.61 13.58 -1.07
C ILE A 267 0.54 14.55 -1.34
N PHE A 268 1.37 14.82 -0.33
CA PHE A 268 2.40 15.87 -0.40
C PHE A 268 3.80 15.32 -0.60
N PHE A 269 4.25 14.39 0.24
CA PHE A 269 5.67 13.98 0.26
C PHE A 269 6.01 13.07 -0.92
N ALA A 270 5.23 12.02 -1.18
CA ALA A 270 5.54 11.05 -2.22
C ALA A 270 5.72 11.67 -3.62
N PRO A 271 4.87 12.60 -4.11
CA PRO A 271 5.10 13.25 -5.41
C PRO A 271 6.36 14.14 -5.44
N ILE A 272 6.70 14.78 -4.31
CA ILE A 272 7.90 15.62 -4.19
C ILE A 272 9.15 14.73 -4.21
N GLU A 273 9.15 13.61 -3.48
CA GLU A 273 10.23 12.64 -3.44
C GLU A 273 10.50 12.02 -4.82
N GLU A 274 9.45 11.61 -5.55
CA GLU A 274 9.57 11.08 -6.91
C GLU A 274 10.15 12.14 -7.87
N SER A 275 9.68 13.38 -7.76
CA SER A 275 10.20 14.50 -8.56
C SER A 275 11.67 14.77 -8.24
N LEU A 276 12.04 14.72 -6.96
CA LEU A 276 13.41 14.95 -6.50
C LEU A 276 14.35 13.83 -6.99
N TYR A 277 13.92 12.58 -6.90
CA TYR A 277 14.67 11.42 -7.43
C TYR A 277 15.00 11.61 -8.93
N ILE A 278 14.01 12.01 -9.74
CA ILE A 278 14.22 12.26 -11.17
C ILE A 278 15.18 13.44 -11.42
N LEU A 279 15.01 14.54 -10.67
CA LEU A 279 15.85 15.73 -10.81
C LEU A 279 17.31 15.45 -10.43
N CYS A 280 17.54 14.73 -9.34
CA CYS A 280 18.86 14.33 -8.90
C CYS A 280 19.51 13.34 -9.88
N GLY A 281 18.75 12.35 -10.38
CA GLY A 281 19.25 11.37 -11.35
C GLY A 281 19.68 12.00 -12.68
N ARG A 282 18.92 12.99 -13.18
CA ARG A 282 19.26 13.76 -14.39
C ARG A 282 20.55 14.59 -14.26
N ARG A 283 20.92 14.94 -13.03
CA ARG A 283 22.12 15.73 -12.71
C ARG A 283 23.33 14.88 -12.32
N SER A 284 23.25 13.55 -12.49
CA SER A 284 24.35 12.63 -12.19
C SER A 284 25.63 12.95 -12.99
N THR A 285 25.50 13.48 -14.21
CA THR A 285 26.63 13.87 -15.08
C THR A 285 27.07 15.33 -14.94
N ASP A 286 26.40 16.13 -14.12
CA ASP A 286 26.72 17.56 -13.95
C ASP A 286 28.11 17.75 -13.31
N SER A 287 28.74 18.89 -13.63
CA SER A 287 29.98 19.31 -12.99
C SER A 287 29.82 19.48 -11.47
N ILE A 288 30.92 19.36 -10.72
CA ILE A 288 30.93 19.51 -9.26
C ILE A 288 30.34 20.87 -8.84
N ALA A 289 30.63 21.95 -9.58
CA ALA A 289 30.10 23.28 -9.30
C ALA A 289 28.56 23.36 -9.46
N GLN A 290 28.02 22.74 -10.51
CA GLN A 290 26.57 22.67 -10.75
C GLN A 290 25.86 21.84 -9.68
N LYS A 291 26.43 20.68 -9.30
CA LYS A 291 25.91 19.85 -8.21
C LYS A 291 25.88 20.63 -6.89
N ARG A 292 26.97 21.32 -6.55
CA ARG A 292 27.05 22.15 -5.33
C ARG A 292 25.99 23.25 -5.33
N ASN A 293 25.79 23.91 -6.47
CA ASN A 293 24.77 24.96 -6.60
C ASN A 293 23.34 24.39 -6.47
N PHE A 294 23.07 23.25 -7.10
CA PHE A 294 21.79 22.54 -6.95
C PHE A 294 21.50 22.20 -5.48
N PHE A 295 22.50 21.69 -4.76
CA PHE A 295 22.37 21.39 -3.34
C PHE A 295 22.08 22.62 -2.49
N ALA A 296 22.88 23.68 -2.68
CA ALA A 296 22.77 24.91 -1.90
C ALA A 296 21.44 25.65 -2.13
N THR A 297 20.83 25.47 -3.32
CA THR A 297 19.61 26.20 -3.69
C THR A 297 18.39 25.30 -3.72
N THR A 298 18.33 24.36 -4.66
CA THR A 298 17.11 23.64 -5.01
C THR A 298 16.81 22.52 -4.03
N PHE A 299 17.79 21.67 -3.72
CA PHE A 299 17.61 20.58 -2.76
C PHE A 299 17.26 21.13 -1.38
N HIS A 300 18.05 22.10 -0.89
CA HIS A 300 17.81 22.72 0.40
C HIS A 300 16.45 23.44 0.48
N SER A 301 15.98 24.05 -0.62
CA SER A 301 14.65 24.67 -0.67
C SER A 301 13.53 23.62 -0.59
N ILE A 302 13.63 22.53 -1.35
CA ILE A 302 12.65 21.43 -1.34
C ILE A 302 12.60 20.77 0.04
N GLN A 303 13.76 20.47 0.63
CA GLN A 303 13.85 19.90 1.97
C GLN A 303 13.24 20.83 3.02
N ARG A 304 13.48 22.16 2.93
CA ARG A 304 12.83 23.14 3.83
C ARG A 304 11.33 23.14 3.69
N VAL A 305 10.79 23.08 2.47
CA VAL A 305 9.35 23.01 2.23
C VAL A 305 8.76 21.76 2.88
N MET A 306 9.37 20.59 2.67
CA MET A 306 8.90 19.34 3.30
C MET A 306 9.00 19.40 4.82
N LEU A 307 10.07 19.96 5.36
CA LEU A 307 10.22 20.21 6.79
C LEU A 307 9.17 21.17 7.35
N TYR A 308 8.81 22.23 6.63
CA TYR A 308 7.73 23.13 7.06
C TYR A 308 6.38 22.43 7.11
N PHE A 309 6.07 21.58 6.13
CA PHE A 309 4.89 20.72 6.18
C PHE A 309 4.97 19.71 7.34
N GLY A 310 6.13 19.12 7.58
CA GLY A 310 6.36 18.22 8.71
C GLY A 310 6.15 18.92 10.06
N CYS A 311 6.73 20.12 10.24
CA CYS A 311 6.55 20.94 11.44
C CYS A 311 5.11 21.39 11.62
N PHE A 312 4.42 21.76 10.53
CA PHE A 312 3.00 22.07 10.56
C PHE A 312 2.20 20.86 11.04
N ALA A 313 2.41 19.69 10.42
CA ALA A 313 1.73 18.45 10.81
C ALA A 313 2.04 18.06 12.25
N PHE A 314 3.28 18.24 12.72
CA PHE A 314 3.67 18.02 14.11
C PHE A 314 2.92 18.95 15.05
N ILE A 315 3.03 20.27 14.89
CA ILE A 315 2.44 21.25 15.81
C ILE A 315 0.92 21.06 15.88
N TYR A 316 0.25 21.04 14.73
CA TYR A 316 -1.20 20.88 14.70
C TYR A 316 -1.65 19.46 15.07
N GLY A 317 -0.85 18.44 14.75
CA GLY A 317 -1.10 17.07 15.21
C GLY A 317 -1.00 16.96 16.73
N GLN A 318 -0.01 17.60 17.37
CA GLN A 318 0.08 17.66 18.83
C GLN A 318 -1.14 18.35 19.45
N MET A 319 -1.50 19.52 18.93
CA MET A 319 -2.54 20.37 19.51
C MET A 319 -3.98 19.91 19.22
N LEU A 320 -4.26 19.47 17.99
CA LEU A 320 -5.63 19.25 17.53
C LEU A 320 -6.08 17.79 17.60
N SER A 321 -5.19 16.80 17.76
CA SER A 321 -5.59 15.38 17.75
C SER A 321 -6.71 15.06 18.73
N GLY A 322 -6.60 15.55 19.96
CA GLY A 322 -7.64 15.35 20.98
C GLY A 322 -8.99 15.96 20.61
N ILE A 323 -8.98 17.17 20.04
CA ILE A 323 -10.20 17.86 19.62
C ILE A 323 -10.82 17.15 18.41
N PHE A 324 -9.98 16.78 17.43
CA PHE A 324 -10.37 16.10 16.21
C PHE A 324 -11.11 14.79 16.53
N PHE A 325 -10.51 13.91 17.35
CA PHE A 325 -11.16 12.64 17.67
C PHE A 325 -12.40 12.81 18.55
N LYS A 326 -12.48 13.84 19.41
CA LYS A 326 -13.72 14.13 20.16
C LYS A 326 -14.86 14.60 19.28
N ILE A 327 -14.58 15.32 18.19
CA ILE A 327 -15.61 15.81 17.25
C ILE A 327 -16.07 14.66 16.35
N PHE A 328 -15.11 13.92 15.80
CA PHE A 328 -15.42 12.95 14.75
C PHE A 328 -15.74 11.57 15.29
N PHE A 329 -15.26 11.18 16.47
CA PHE A 329 -15.43 9.83 16.99
C PHE A 329 -16.25 9.78 18.28
N SER A 330 -17.13 8.77 18.36
CA SER A 330 -17.89 8.51 19.57
C SER A 330 -17.04 7.76 20.59
N SER A 331 -17.01 8.26 21.84
CA SER A 331 -16.31 7.63 22.97
C SER A 331 -16.83 6.23 23.31
N SER A 332 -18.02 5.87 22.84
CA SER A 332 -18.60 4.53 23.01
C SER A 332 -17.95 3.46 22.13
N THR A 333 -17.31 3.87 21.03
CA THR A 333 -16.81 2.94 19.99
C THR A 333 -15.30 2.76 20.07
N HIS A 334 -14.57 3.82 20.39
CA HIS A 334 -13.11 3.81 20.49
C HIS A 334 -12.59 4.60 21.69
N SER A 335 -11.42 4.20 22.17
CA SER A 335 -10.65 4.95 23.17
C SER A 335 -10.07 6.22 22.55
N ILE A 336 -10.75 7.35 22.75
CA ILE A 336 -10.34 8.68 22.26
C ILE A 336 -8.93 9.05 22.73
N ASP A 337 -8.59 8.72 23.97
CA ASP A 337 -7.26 9.02 24.53
C ASP A 337 -6.15 8.29 23.75
N LEU A 338 -6.34 7.01 23.45
CA LEU A 338 -5.39 6.23 22.66
C LEU A 338 -5.32 6.71 21.20
N LEU A 339 -6.47 7.03 20.57
CA LEU A 339 -6.50 7.63 19.23
C LEU A 339 -5.67 8.92 19.18
N SER A 340 -5.89 9.78 20.18
CA SER A 340 -5.21 11.07 20.29
C SER A 340 -3.71 10.87 20.51
N GLN A 341 -3.32 10.02 21.44
CA GLN A 341 -1.92 9.73 21.74
C GLN A 341 -1.19 9.14 20.53
N LEU A 342 -1.79 8.17 19.84
CA LEU A 342 -1.18 7.56 18.67
C LEU A 342 -1.07 8.56 17.50
N MET A 343 -2.06 9.44 17.29
CA MET A 343 -1.98 10.46 16.25
C MET A 343 -0.93 11.52 16.56
N GLN A 344 -0.78 11.90 17.83
CA GLN A 344 0.31 12.76 18.29
C GLN A 344 1.68 12.12 18.00
N GLN A 345 1.84 10.83 18.27
CA GLN A 345 3.06 10.10 17.95
C GLN A 345 3.28 9.97 16.44
N PHE A 346 2.21 9.76 15.68
CA PHE A 346 2.26 9.72 14.23
C PHE A 346 2.69 11.07 13.65
N ALA A 347 2.22 12.18 14.23
CA ALA A 347 2.64 13.52 13.84
C ALA A 347 4.14 13.76 14.09
N THR A 348 4.72 13.18 15.15
CA THR A 348 6.18 13.14 15.35
C THR A 348 6.85 12.31 14.27
N TYR A 349 6.30 11.15 13.92
CA TYR A 349 6.81 10.28 12.86
C TYR A 349 6.87 11.00 11.49
N ILE A 350 5.89 11.87 11.17
CA ILE A 350 5.87 12.68 9.94
C ILE A 350 7.10 13.59 9.82
N LEU A 351 7.65 14.13 10.93
CA LEU A 351 8.87 14.95 10.89
C LEU A 351 10.07 14.17 10.35
N PHE A 352 10.25 12.94 10.83
CA PHE A 352 11.35 12.08 10.40
C PHE A 352 11.16 11.65 8.94
N LEU A 353 9.92 11.40 8.53
CA LEU A 353 9.60 11.10 7.14
C LEU A 353 9.94 12.27 6.20
N ALA A 354 9.65 13.51 6.63
CA ALA A 354 9.96 14.71 5.85
C ALA A 354 11.47 14.94 5.63
N ILE A 355 12.31 14.43 6.53
CA ILE A 355 13.78 14.46 6.39
C ILE A 355 14.27 13.27 5.56
N ASN A 356 13.79 12.07 5.88
CA ASN A 356 14.26 10.84 5.28
C ASN A 356 13.92 10.75 3.79
N GLY A 357 12.70 11.13 3.39
CA GLY A 357 12.23 11.03 2.00
C GLY A 357 13.15 11.71 0.98
N PRO A 358 13.46 13.03 1.15
CA PRO A 358 14.39 13.74 0.27
C PRO A 358 15.80 13.15 0.22
N LEU A 359 16.31 12.71 1.37
CA LEU A 359 17.65 12.13 1.49
C LEU A 359 17.72 10.79 0.75
N GLU A 360 16.76 9.89 0.98
CA GLU A 360 16.68 8.61 0.26
C GLU A 360 16.52 8.84 -1.24
N ALA A 361 15.64 9.75 -1.67
CA ALA A 361 15.47 10.10 -3.09
C ALA A 361 16.80 10.56 -3.72
N PHE A 362 17.59 11.37 -3.01
CA PHE A 362 18.90 11.79 -3.49
C PHE A 362 19.90 10.62 -3.54
N VAL A 363 20.04 9.87 -2.45
CA VAL A 363 20.98 8.74 -2.35
C VAL A 363 20.69 7.75 -3.47
N TYR A 364 19.45 7.26 -3.58
CA TYR A 364 19.08 6.27 -4.57
C TYR A 364 19.24 6.76 -6.02
N SER A 365 18.98 8.04 -6.29
CA SER A 365 19.20 8.59 -7.63
C SER A 365 20.67 8.67 -8.03
N SER A 366 21.58 8.59 -7.05
CA SER A 366 23.03 8.75 -7.25
C SER A 366 23.81 7.43 -7.22
N LEU A 367 23.16 6.29 -6.94
CA LEU A 367 23.83 5.00 -6.85
C LEU A 367 24.15 4.43 -8.22
N ASN A 368 25.38 3.93 -8.41
CA ASN A 368 25.73 3.08 -9.54
C ASN A 368 25.36 1.61 -9.25
N ALA A 369 25.39 0.74 -10.27
CA ALA A 369 25.01 -0.68 -10.13
C ALA A 369 25.75 -1.42 -8.98
N LYS A 370 27.04 -1.12 -8.76
CA LYS A 370 27.81 -1.69 -7.63
C LYS A 370 27.37 -1.13 -6.27
N ASP A 371 27.01 0.15 -6.23
CA ASP A 371 26.57 0.85 -5.01
C ASP A 371 25.14 0.45 -4.62
N VAL A 372 24.30 0.10 -5.59
CA VAL A 372 22.94 -0.45 -5.36
C VAL A 372 23.01 -1.75 -4.55
N TYR A 373 23.95 -2.65 -4.89
CA TYR A 373 24.13 -3.89 -4.13
C TYR A 373 24.57 -3.62 -2.68
N LYS A 374 25.52 -2.70 -2.48
CA LYS A 374 25.97 -2.30 -1.15
C LYS A 374 24.84 -1.65 -0.34
N SER A 375 24.06 -0.77 -0.95
CA SER A 375 22.88 -0.13 -0.35
C SER A 375 21.82 -1.16 0.04
N THR A 376 21.56 -2.15 -0.81
CA THR A 376 20.63 -3.25 -0.52
C THR A 376 21.08 -4.04 0.72
N LYS A 377 22.37 -4.35 0.84
CA LYS A 377 22.92 -5.02 2.02
C LYS A 377 22.76 -4.16 3.28
N THR A 378 23.00 -2.86 3.19
CA THR A 378 22.77 -1.92 4.30
C THR A 378 21.31 -1.89 4.72
N LEU A 379 20.38 -1.87 3.75
CA LEU A 379 18.94 -1.90 4.03
C LEU A 379 18.51 -3.16 4.78
N VAL A 380 19.05 -4.33 4.41
CA VAL A 380 18.81 -5.59 5.13
C VAL A 380 19.27 -5.51 6.59
N MET A 381 20.45 -4.93 6.84
CA MET A 381 20.94 -4.72 8.21
C MET A 381 20.02 -3.78 9.01
N VAL A 382 19.57 -2.68 8.39
CA VAL A 382 18.62 -1.73 8.99
C VAL A 382 17.27 -2.40 9.30
N SER A 383 16.78 -3.31 8.44
CA SER A 383 15.57 -4.09 8.73
C SER A 383 15.74 -5.02 9.94
N GLY A 384 16.93 -5.61 10.14
CA GLY A 384 17.24 -6.37 11.36
C GLY A 384 17.17 -5.51 12.62
N VAL A 385 17.67 -4.28 12.56
CA VAL A 385 17.53 -3.29 13.65
C VAL A 385 16.06 -2.93 13.86
N HIS A 386 15.29 -2.75 12.79
CA HIS A 386 13.86 -2.47 12.88
C HIS A 386 13.10 -3.57 13.63
N PHE A 387 13.27 -4.83 13.23
CA PHE A 387 12.55 -5.94 13.85
C PHE A 387 12.92 -6.09 15.33
N SER A 388 14.19 -5.89 15.66
CA SER A 388 14.67 -5.91 17.05
C SER A 388 14.07 -4.77 17.87
N SER A 389 14.06 -3.55 17.33
CA SER A 389 13.49 -2.38 18.03
C SER A 389 11.97 -2.47 18.16
N LEU A 390 11.28 -3.02 17.16
CA LEU A 390 9.84 -3.27 17.18
C LEU A 390 9.47 -4.22 18.31
N ILE A 391 10.15 -5.37 18.43
CA ILE A 391 9.91 -6.32 19.53
C ILE A 391 10.18 -5.65 20.88
N LEU A 392 11.32 -4.97 21.04
CA LEU A 392 11.70 -4.36 22.32
C LEU A 392 10.74 -3.23 22.72
N LEU A 393 10.40 -2.30 21.83
CA LEU A 393 9.57 -1.16 22.16
C LEU A 393 8.10 -1.54 22.38
N THR A 394 7.58 -2.51 21.64
CA THR A 394 6.19 -2.95 21.82
C THR A 394 5.97 -3.65 23.17
N THR A 395 7.01 -4.27 23.77
CA THR A 395 6.88 -4.81 25.14
C THR A 395 6.65 -3.75 26.20
N ARG A 396 7.17 -2.53 26.00
CA ARG A 396 7.09 -1.44 26.99
C ARG A 396 6.00 -0.42 26.69
N LEU A 397 5.78 -0.12 25.42
CA LEU A 397 4.90 0.95 24.95
C LEU A 397 3.65 0.42 24.25
N GLY A 398 3.47 -0.91 24.17
CA GLY A 398 2.36 -1.52 23.43
C GLY A 398 2.37 -1.11 21.97
N VAL A 399 1.19 -0.75 21.45
CA VAL A 399 1.00 -0.35 20.05
C VAL A 399 1.73 0.95 19.68
N ALA A 400 1.96 1.86 20.63
CA ALA A 400 2.79 3.05 20.39
C ALA A 400 4.24 2.68 20.03
N GLY A 401 4.73 1.54 20.53
CA GLY A 401 6.06 1.03 20.23
C GLY A 401 6.32 0.81 18.72
N ILE A 402 5.27 0.57 17.94
CA ILE A 402 5.32 0.42 16.48
C ILE A 402 5.72 1.73 15.79
N LEU A 403 5.19 2.87 16.25
CA LEU A 403 5.56 4.17 15.69
C LEU A 403 6.98 4.57 16.10
N TYR A 404 7.36 4.29 17.35
CA TYR A 404 8.72 4.58 17.83
C TYR A 404 9.79 3.70 17.17
N SER A 405 9.51 2.43 16.89
CA SER A 405 10.45 1.57 16.16
C SER A 405 10.71 2.11 14.77
N ASN A 406 9.66 2.57 14.08
CA ASN A 406 9.76 3.22 12.79
C ASN A 406 10.55 4.54 12.85
N ILE A 407 10.32 5.38 13.86
CA ILE A 407 11.11 6.60 14.10
C ILE A 407 12.60 6.27 14.28
N LEU A 408 12.94 5.29 15.11
CA LEU A 408 14.33 4.86 15.33
C LEU A 408 15.00 4.41 14.03
N VAL A 409 14.28 3.67 13.20
CA VAL A 409 14.79 3.21 11.90
C VAL A 409 15.04 4.39 10.98
N TYR A 410 14.15 5.37 10.94
CA TYR A 410 14.41 6.59 10.16
C TYR A 410 15.58 7.39 10.70
N CYS A 411 15.80 7.46 12.02
CA CYS A 411 17.02 8.07 12.56
C CYS A 411 18.28 7.38 12.03
N VAL A 412 18.31 6.05 12.02
CA VAL A 412 19.44 5.27 11.49
C VAL A 412 19.62 5.50 9.99
N ARG A 413 18.52 5.53 9.22
CA ARG A 413 18.57 5.77 7.77
C ARG A 413 19.03 7.18 7.41
N ILE A 414 18.56 8.19 8.15
CA ILE A 414 19.01 9.58 8.02
C ILE A 414 20.50 9.71 8.35
N TYR A 415 20.99 8.99 9.35
CA TYR A 415 22.42 9.01 9.69
C TYR A 415 23.30 8.37 8.60
N ILE A 416 22.79 7.34 7.91
CA ILE A 416 23.50 6.63 6.84
C ILE A 416 23.49 7.40 5.51
N SER A 417 22.42 8.17 5.26
CA SER A 417 22.19 8.93 4.02
C SER A 417 22.93 10.27 4.03
#